data_AF-A0A9E3W2M7-F1
#
_entry.id   AF-A0A9E3W2M7-F1
#
_cell.length_a   1.000
_cell.length_b   1.000
_cell.length_c   1.000
_cell.angle_alpha   90.00
_cell.angle_beta   90.00
_cell.angle_gamma   90.00
#
_symmetry.space_group_name_H-M   'P 1'
#
loop_
_entity.id
_entity.type
_entity.pdbx_description
1 polymer ?
#
loop_
_entity_poly.entity_id
_entity_poly.type
_entity_poly.pdbx_seq_one_letter_code
_entity_poly.pdbx_strand_id
1 'polypeptide(L)'
;TVIAQVKTLPPGYPVGYGQSYYTSAAERIAVIPVGYSHGFRRNPQNWGQVLVQGQFAPIVGRVSMEKTTINVTHIPDAAIGDEVVLLGRQGNHAITPDEVASRLGTNNYEVITTVLARVPRR
;
A
#
# COMPACT_ATOMS: atom_id res chain seq x y z
N THR A 1 -9.67 0.17 1.53
CA THR A 1 -9.33 0.74 2.86
C THR A 1 -9.29 2.25 2.74
N VAL A 2 -8.96 3.01 3.78
CA VAL A 2 -8.82 4.47 3.71
C VAL A 2 -7.50 4.95 4.29
N ILE A 3 -7.06 6.14 3.90
CA ILE A 3 -5.91 6.81 4.53
C ILE A 3 -6.26 7.16 5.98
N ALA A 4 -5.45 6.68 6.93
CA ALA A 4 -5.61 6.99 8.36
C ALA A 4 -4.78 8.22 8.79
N GLN A 5 -3.68 8.50 8.10
CA GLN A 5 -2.79 9.62 8.41
C GLN A 5 -1.95 9.99 7.19
N VAL A 6 -1.61 11.27 7.06
CA VAL A 6 -0.59 11.77 6.11
C VAL A 6 0.42 12.61 6.88
N LYS A 7 1.70 12.45 6.58
CA LYS A 7 2.79 13.28 7.11
C LYS A 7 3.77 13.65 6.01
N THR A 8 4.27 14.88 6.04
CA THR A 8 5.44 15.27 5.26
C THR A 8 6.69 14.96 6.06
N LEU A 9 7.60 14.18 5.49
CA LEU A 9 8.86 13.78 6.10
C LEU A 9 10.02 14.45 5.37
N PRO A 10 11.07 14.90 6.09
CA PRO A 10 12.24 15.50 5.46
C PRO A 10 13.06 14.45 4.69
N PRO A 11 14.01 14.86 3.82
CA PRO A 11 14.96 13.94 3.19
C PRO A 11 15.78 13.12 4.22
N GLY A 12 16.12 11.88 3.89
CA GLY A 12 16.91 10.98 4.75
C GLY A 12 16.16 10.40 5.94
N TYR A 13 14.83 10.56 6.01
CA TYR A 13 14.02 10.07 7.12
C TYR A 13 13.68 8.58 6.93
N PRO A 14 13.94 7.71 7.92
CA PRO A 14 13.63 6.29 7.81
C PRO A 14 12.13 6.00 7.95
N VAL A 15 11.59 5.12 7.11
CA VAL A 15 10.17 4.72 7.14
C VAL A 15 10.03 3.21 7.37
N GLY A 16 9.22 2.86 8.38
CA GLY A 16 8.86 1.48 8.69
C GLY A 16 9.94 0.67 9.41
N TYR A 17 9.65 -0.61 9.64
CA TYR A 17 10.51 -1.48 10.45
C TYR A 17 11.84 -1.84 9.79
N GLY A 18 12.92 -1.73 10.57
CA GLY A 18 14.27 -2.07 10.13
C GLY A 18 14.82 -1.10 9.07
N GLN A 19 14.24 0.10 8.98
CA GLN A 19 14.73 1.21 8.17
C GLN A 19 15.03 0.79 6.71
N SER A 20 14.13 -0.01 6.12
CA SER A 20 14.31 -0.53 4.76
C SER A 20 14.04 0.49 3.66
N TYR A 21 13.58 1.69 4.04
CA TYR A 21 13.32 2.81 3.15
C TYR A 21 13.73 4.10 3.84
N TYR A 22 14.38 4.97 3.08
CA TYR A 22 14.72 6.33 3.47
C TYR A 22 14.16 7.27 2.40
N THR A 23 13.54 8.36 2.83
CA THR A 23 13.06 9.40 1.93
C THR A 23 14.23 10.02 1.15
N SER A 24 14.03 10.24 -0.14
CA SER A 24 15.03 10.85 -1.03
C SER A 24 14.93 12.38 -1.07
N ALA A 25 13.74 12.90 -0.79
CA ALA A 25 13.42 14.32 -0.75
C ALA A 25 12.41 14.59 0.38
N ALA A 26 11.86 15.81 0.42
CA ALA A 26 10.65 16.05 1.21
C ALA A 26 9.49 15.27 0.60
N GLU A 27 9.04 14.24 1.30
CA GLU A 27 8.06 13.28 0.79
C GLU A 27 6.80 13.24 1.67
N ARG A 28 5.62 13.12 1.05
CA ARG A 28 4.35 12.91 1.76
C ARG A 28 4.10 11.42 1.88
N ILE A 29 4.12 10.92 3.11
CA ILE A 29 3.88 9.52 3.43
C ILE A 29 2.52 9.37 4.10
N ALA A 30 1.67 8.52 3.53
CA ALA A 30 0.38 8.16 4.08
C ALA A 30 0.44 6.78 4.76
N VAL A 31 -0.36 6.62 5.82
CA VAL A 31 -0.53 5.35 6.53
C VAL A 31 -1.92 4.80 6.24
N ILE A 32 -2.00 3.54 5.82
CA ILE A 32 -3.25 2.80 5.66
C ILE A 32 -3.34 1.68 6.72
N PRO A 33 -4.53 1.44 7.31
CA PRO A 33 -4.75 0.40 8.33
C PRO A 33 -4.94 -0.97 7.68
N VAL A 34 -3.97 -1.38 6.86
CA VAL A 34 -3.89 -2.73 6.27
C VAL A 34 -2.47 -3.23 6.41
N GLY A 35 -2.34 -4.53 6.67
CA GLY A 35 -1.05 -5.19 6.87
C GLY A 35 -1.16 -6.69 6.66
N TYR A 36 -0.11 -7.43 6.99
CA TYR A 36 -0.05 -8.87 6.68
C TYR A 36 -1.08 -9.71 7.44
N SER A 37 -1.61 -9.24 8.57
CA SER A 37 -2.73 -9.89 9.25
C SER A 37 -4.06 -9.78 8.50
N HIS A 38 -4.10 -9.04 7.38
CA HIS A 38 -5.24 -8.93 6.47
C HIS A 38 -5.01 -9.68 5.15
N GLY A 39 -3.85 -10.33 4.99
CA GLY A 39 -3.42 -10.95 3.74
C GLY A 39 -2.50 -10.08 2.87
N PHE A 40 -2.10 -8.90 3.35
CA PHE A 40 -1.22 -8.01 2.59
C PHE A 40 0.26 -8.43 2.77
N ARG A 41 0.83 -9.13 1.79
CA ARG A 41 2.13 -9.82 1.94
C ARG A 41 3.25 -8.86 2.36
N ARG A 42 4.05 -9.30 3.35
CA ARG A 42 5.08 -8.47 3.96
C ARG A 42 6.39 -8.40 3.17
N ASN A 43 7.02 -9.55 2.95
CA ASN A 43 8.36 -9.70 2.38
C ASN A 43 8.51 -11.10 1.75
N PRO A 44 9.53 -11.32 0.91
CA PRO A 44 10.45 -10.32 0.34
C PRO A 44 9.80 -9.47 -0.77
N GLN A 45 8.71 -9.95 -1.37
CA GLN A 45 7.86 -9.20 -2.29
C GLN A 45 6.56 -8.80 -1.60
N ASN A 46 6.00 -7.67 -2.01
CA ASN A 46 4.69 -7.15 -1.59
C ASN A 46 3.92 -6.68 -2.83
N TRP A 47 2.76 -6.05 -2.64
CA TRP A 47 1.92 -5.54 -3.75
C TRP A 47 2.63 -4.51 -4.64
N GLY A 48 3.69 -3.88 -4.15
CA GLY A 48 4.45 -2.82 -4.79
C GLY A 48 3.76 -1.46 -4.72
N GLN A 49 2.46 -1.40 -5.03
CA GLN A 49 1.70 -0.16 -5.09
C GLN A 49 0.21 -0.38 -4.81
N VAL A 50 -0.48 0.72 -4.49
CA VAL A 50 -1.94 0.82 -4.34
C VAL A 50 -2.45 1.98 -5.19
N LEU A 51 -3.76 2.15 -5.30
CA LEU A 51 -4.35 3.34 -5.93
C LEU A 51 -4.93 4.29 -4.87
N VAL A 52 -4.67 5.58 -5.04
CA VAL A 52 -5.26 6.68 -4.27
C VAL A 52 -5.65 7.78 -5.26
N GLN A 53 -6.89 8.26 -5.20
CA GLN A 53 -7.43 9.26 -6.14
C GLN A 53 -7.15 8.92 -7.62
N GLY A 54 -7.20 7.63 -7.98
CA GLY A 54 -6.95 7.14 -9.34
C GLY A 54 -5.49 7.13 -9.78
N GLN A 55 -4.54 7.40 -8.89
CA GLN A 55 -3.11 7.36 -9.16
C GLN A 55 -2.39 6.26 -8.36
N PHE A 56 -1.32 5.70 -8.92
CA PHE A 56 -0.50 4.72 -8.21
C PHE A 56 0.29 5.37 -7.09
N ALA A 57 0.19 4.82 -5.88
CA ALA A 57 0.98 5.19 -4.72
C ALA A 57 1.87 3.99 -4.30
N PRO A 58 3.21 4.08 -4.42
CA PRO A 58 4.08 2.97 -4.08
C PRO A 58 4.12 2.71 -2.57
N ILE A 59 4.21 1.43 -2.21
CA ILE A 59 4.41 0.99 -0.83
C ILE A 59 5.87 1.25 -0.45
N VAL A 60 6.08 1.97 0.64
CA VAL A 60 7.42 2.31 1.15
C VAL A 60 7.63 1.76 2.54
N GLY A 61 8.84 1.30 2.84
CA GLY A 61 9.12 0.59 4.08
C GLY A 61 8.51 -0.82 4.12
N ARG A 62 8.61 -1.50 5.27
CA ARG A 62 8.04 -2.84 5.45
C ARG A 62 6.57 -2.76 5.86
N VAL A 63 5.74 -3.60 5.25
CA VAL A 63 4.37 -3.87 5.70
C VAL A 63 4.43 -4.40 7.13
N SER A 64 3.66 -3.77 8.01
CA SER A 64 3.51 -4.18 9.42
C SER A 64 2.31 -5.12 9.57
N MET A 65 2.06 -5.60 10.79
CA MET A 65 0.94 -6.51 11.04
C MET A 65 -0.39 -5.92 10.59
N GLU A 66 -0.62 -4.63 10.91
CA GLU A 66 -1.92 -3.98 10.70
C GLU A 66 -1.82 -2.67 9.93
N LYS A 67 -0.62 -2.21 9.58
CA LYS A 67 -0.40 -0.91 8.94
C LYS A 67 0.60 -1.03 7.80
N THR A 68 0.39 -0.21 6.77
CA THR A 68 1.32 -0.05 5.65
C THR A 68 1.48 1.42 5.35
N THR A 69 2.69 1.80 4.95
CA THR A 69 3.04 3.16 4.51
C THR A 69 3.13 3.21 3.00
N ILE A 70 2.55 4.26 2.41
CA ILE A 70 2.56 4.52 0.98
C ILE A 70 3.06 5.94 0.71
N ASN A 71 3.81 6.16 -0.36
CA ASN A 71 4.25 7.49 -0.76
C ASN A 71 3.18 8.12 -1.67
N VAL A 72 2.71 9.30 -1.27
CA VAL A 72 1.67 10.09 -1.96
C VAL A 72 2.19 11.48 -2.33
N THR A 73 3.51 11.64 -2.46
CA THR A 73 4.16 12.94 -2.75
C THR A 73 3.64 13.57 -4.03
N HIS A 74 3.39 12.77 -5.07
CA HIS A 74 2.85 13.20 -6.37
C HIS A 74 1.31 13.32 -6.39
N ILE A 75 0.63 13.04 -5.27
CA ILE A 75 -0.83 13.12 -5.13
C ILE A 75 -1.14 14.21 -4.09
N PRO A 76 -1.07 15.51 -4.46
CA PRO A 76 -1.07 16.61 -3.50
C PRO A 76 -2.37 16.72 -2.68
N ASP A 77 -3.48 16.25 -3.24
CA ASP A 77 -4.80 16.28 -2.61
C ASP A 77 -5.07 15.05 -1.73
N ALA A 78 -4.15 14.08 -1.68
CA ALA A 78 -4.31 12.90 -0.83
C ALA A 78 -4.42 13.30 0.65
N ALA A 79 -5.54 12.93 1.26
CA ALA A 79 -5.94 13.32 2.61
C ALA A 79 -6.46 12.14 3.44
N ILE A 80 -6.64 12.36 4.75
CA ILE A 80 -7.25 11.38 5.65
C ILE A 80 -8.68 11.10 5.18
N GLY A 81 -9.06 9.83 5.15
CA GLY A 81 -10.38 9.38 4.71
C GLY A 81 -10.45 8.99 3.23
N ASP A 82 -9.46 9.35 2.41
CA ASP A 82 -9.44 8.98 1.00
C ASP A 82 -9.41 7.46 0.82
N GLU A 83 -10.21 6.99 -0.13
CA GLU A 83 -10.24 5.58 -0.51
C GLU A 83 -8.91 5.14 -1.10
N VAL A 84 -8.43 4.01 -0.59
CA VAL A 84 -7.25 3.31 -1.12
C VAL A 84 -7.67 1.94 -1.63
N VAL A 85 -7.42 1.71 -2.93
CA VAL A 85 -7.72 0.46 -3.63
C VAL A 85 -6.46 -0.39 -3.72
N LEU A 86 -6.49 -1.58 -3.12
CA LEU A 86 -5.37 -2.54 -3.09
C LEU A 86 -5.44 -3.54 -4.26
N LEU A 87 -6.65 -3.89 -4.67
CA LEU A 87 -7.00 -4.73 -5.80
C LEU A 87 -8.31 -4.18 -6.38
N GLY A 88 -8.40 -4.04 -7.70
CA GLY A 88 -9.56 -3.46 -8.37
C GLY A 88 -9.20 -2.19 -9.16
N ARG A 89 -10.21 -1.37 -9.47
CA ARG A 89 -10.09 -0.19 -10.32
C ARG A 89 -10.38 1.09 -9.53
N GLN A 90 -9.63 2.14 -9.82
CA GLN A 90 -9.92 3.50 -9.36
C GLN A 90 -9.58 4.48 -10.49
N GLY A 91 -10.58 5.24 -10.96
CA GLY A 91 -10.43 6.07 -12.16
C GLY A 91 -10.04 5.23 -13.39
N ASN A 92 -8.97 5.64 -14.07
CA ASN A 92 -8.48 4.98 -15.29
C ASN A 92 -7.47 3.85 -15.03
N HIS A 93 -7.07 3.63 -13.77
CA HIS A 93 -6.09 2.61 -13.41
C HIS A 93 -6.73 1.44 -12.66
N ALA A 94 -6.12 0.27 -12.79
CA ALA A 94 -6.49 -0.93 -12.05
C ALA A 94 -5.26 -1.66 -11.55
N ILE A 95 -5.44 -2.43 -10.48
CA ILE A 95 -4.49 -3.40 -9.95
C ILE A 95 -5.20 -4.76 -9.97
N THR A 96 -4.77 -5.65 -10.85
CA THR A 96 -5.39 -6.97 -11.01
C THR A 96 -4.74 -8.03 -10.13
N PRO A 97 -5.46 -9.11 -9.77
CA PRO A 97 -4.86 -10.25 -9.09
C PRO A 97 -3.67 -10.86 -9.85
N ASP A 98 -3.73 -10.92 -11.18
CA ASP A 98 -2.65 -11.47 -12.02
C ASP A 98 -1.38 -10.60 -11.97
N GLU A 99 -1.51 -9.27 -12.02
CA GLU A 99 -0.37 -8.35 -11.88
C GLU A 99 0.30 -8.49 -10.52
N VAL A 100 -0.50 -8.61 -9.46
CA VAL A 100 0.02 -8.83 -8.11
C VAL A 100 0.67 -10.20 -8.03
N ALA A 101 0.04 -11.25 -8.55
CA ALA A 101 0.58 -12.61 -8.54
C ALA A 101 1.96 -12.67 -9.20
N SER A 102 2.13 -12.02 -10.36
CA SER A 102 3.41 -11.90 -11.04
C SER A 102 4.49 -11.25 -10.16
N ARG A 103 4.17 -10.15 -9.45
CA ARG A 103 5.11 -9.49 -8.51
C ARG A 103 5.48 -10.38 -7.33
N LEU A 104 4.53 -11.19 -6.87
CA LEU A 104 4.68 -12.07 -5.72
C LEU A 104 5.29 -13.44 -6.05
N GLY A 105 5.52 -13.73 -7.32
CA GLY A 105 5.98 -15.05 -7.77
C GLY A 105 4.98 -16.16 -7.49
N THR A 106 3.69 -15.88 -7.67
CA THR A 106 2.59 -16.86 -7.47
C THR A 106 1.51 -16.74 -8.57
N ASN A 107 0.32 -17.31 -8.35
CA ASN A 107 -0.87 -17.24 -9.19
C ASN A 107 -1.96 -16.34 -8.56
N ASN A 108 -2.94 -15.95 -9.38
CA ASN A 108 -4.04 -15.07 -8.99
C ASN A 108 -4.96 -15.67 -7.90
N TYR A 109 -5.15 -17.00 -7.88
CA TYR A 109 -5.94 -17.68 -6.86
C TYR A 109 -5.33 -17.50 -5.47
N GLU A 110 -4.01 -17.62 -5.32
CA GLU A 110 -3.31 -17.36 -4.05
C GLU A 110 -3.50 -15.91 -3.61
N VAL A 111 -3.45 -14.94 -4.53
CA VAL A 111 -3.67 -13.52 -4.21
C VAL A 111 -5.04 -13.28 -3.59
N ILE A 112 -6.12 -13.80 -4.19
CA ILE A 112 -7.48 -13.59 -3.70
C ILE A 112 -7.79 -14.42 -2.44
N THR A 113 -7.24 -15.63 -2.33
CA THR A 113 -7.49 -16.52 -1.18
C THR A 113 -6.69 -16.13 0.06
N THR A 114 -5.62 -15.36 -0.09
CA THR A 114 -4.83 -14.83 1.03
C THR A 114 -5.59 -13.77 1.85
N VAL A 115 -6.67 -13.19 1.32
CA VAL A 115 -7.50 -12.24 2.06
C VAL A 115 -8.18 -12.94 3.24
N LEU A 116 -7.69 -12.64 4.45
CA LEU A 116 -8.09 -13.35 5.67
C LEU A 116 -9.50 -12.98 6.12
N ALA A 117 -10.15 -13.89 6.85
CA ALA A 117 -11.54 -13.76 7.31
C ALA A 117 -11.85 -12.50 8.13
N ARG A 118 -10.83 -11.87 8.74
CA ARG A 118 -11.00 -10.61 9.49
C ARG A 118 -11.34 -9.42 8.60
N VAL A 119 -11.11 -9.52 7.28
CA VAL A 119 -11.48 -8.50 6.31
C VAL A 119 -12.98 -8.67 6.01
N PRO A 120 -13.84 -7.69 6.35
CA PRO A 120 -15.26 -7.78 6.06
C PRO A 120 -15.51 -7.86 4.55
N ARG A 121 -16.48 -8.70 4.16
CA ARG A 121 -16.95 -8.83 2.77
C ARG A 121 -18.24 -8.03 2.64
N ARG A 122 -18.28 -7.10 1.70
CA ARG A 122 -19.39 -6.18 1.43
C ARG A 122 -19.64 -6.10 -0.06
#